data_AF-A7RHH5-F1
#
_entry.id   AF-A7RHH5-F1
#
_cell.length_a   1.000
_cell.length_b   1.000
_cell.length_c   1.000
_cell.angle_alpha   90.00
_cell.angle_beta   90.00
_cell.angle_gamma   90.00
#
_symmetry.space_group_name_H-M   'P 1'
#
loop_
_entity.id
_entity.type
_entity.pdbx_description
1 polymer ?
#
loop_
_entity_poly.entity_id
_entity_poly.type
_entity_poly.pdbx_seq_one_letter_code
_entity_poly.pdbx_strand_id
1 'polypeptide(L)'
;VPGLFEGCSFYVHGTYDPAVPSKEEITQLIKYGGGKVLSREPRADDLEPSIMGKDTNTPFPTVAYHARPNSNQYWCTNYIIFDPLCEKQPKHIFSRHVSTAPFTWLLDCISHYQILDVEK
;
A
#
# COMPACT_ATOMS: atom_id res chain seq x y z
N VAL A 1 2.65 -2.09 -20.10
CA VAL A 1 3.28 -1.64 -18.85
C VAL A 1 2.51 -2.23 -17.67
N PRO A 2 3.16 -2.58 -16.55
CA PRO A 2 2.48 -3.07 -15.35
C PRO A 2 1.44 -2.06 -14.86
N GLY A 3 0.40 -2.54 -14.15
CA GLY A 3 -0.55 -1.66 -13.47
C GLY A 3 0.14 -0.74 -12.46
N LEU A 4 -0.46 0.41 -12.16
CA LEU A 4 0.10 1.41 -11.24
C LEU A 4 0.51 0.81 -9.88
N PHE A 5 -0.31 -0.12 -9.38
CA PHE A 5 -0.16 -0.76 -8.08
C PHE A 5 0.37 -2.21 -8.19
N GLU A 6 0.91 -2.60 -9.35
CA GLU A 6 1.49 -3.94 -9.53
C GLU A 6 2.61 -4.18 -8.50
N GLY A 7 2.56 -5.34 -7.83
CA GLY A 7 3.52 -5.70 -6.78
C GLY A 7 3.21 -5.09 -5.41
N CYS A 8 2.18 -4.25 -5.29
CA CYS A 8 1.74 -3.67 -4.02
C CYS A 8 0.51 -4.41 -3.45
N SER A 9 0.43 -4.45 -2.11
CA SER A 9 -0.68 -5.00 -1.34
C SER A 9 -1.29 -3.92 -0.45
N PHE A 10 -2.61 -3.92 -0.32
CA PHE A 10 -3.36 -2.86 0.35
C PHE A 10 -4.37 -3.47 1.33
N TYR A 11 -4.39 -2.98 2.55
CA TYR A 11 -5.45 -3.23 3.50
C TYR A 11 -6.28 -1.96 3.67
N VAL A 12 -7.58 -2.01 3.39
CA VAL A 12 -8.48 -0.87 3.56
C VAL A 12 -9.04 -0.91 4.98
N HIS A 13 -8.52 -0.04 5.85
CA HIS A 13 -8.79 0.00 7.28
C HIS A 13 -10.06 0.80 7.60
N GLY A 14 -10.79 0.35 8.61
CA GLY A 14 -11.88 1.12 9.22
C GLY A 14 -13.10 1.35 8.33
N THR A 15 -13.81 2.42 8.68
CA THR A 15 -15.00 2.96 8.00
C THR A 15 -14.64 4.24 7.27
N TYR A 16 -15.43 4.57 6.24
CA TYR A 16 -15.23 5.75 5.40
C TYR A 16 -16.43 6.68 5.54
N ASP A 17 -16.17 7.98 5.53
CA ASP A 17 -17.20 9.00 5.53
C ASP A 17 -18.13 8.85 4.30
N PRO A 18 -19.45 9.02 4.44
CA PRO A 18 -20.37 8.90 3.31
C PRO A 18 -20.12 9.89 2.15
N ALA A 19 -19.39 10.98 2.39
CA ALA A 19 -19.03 11.98 1.36
C ALA A 19 -17.78 11.59 0.55
N VAL A 20 -17.05 10.55 0.94
CA VAL A 20 -15.88 10.03 0.22
C VAL A 20 -16.19 8.67 -0.43
N PRO A 21 -15.35 8.18 -1.37
CA PRO A 21 -15.55 6.85 -1.94
C PRO A 21 -15.63 5.76 -0.88
N SER A 22 -16.59 4.85 -1.06
CA SER A 22 -16.79 3.70 -0.19
C SER A 22 -15.57 2.77 -0.18
N LYS A 23 -15.49 1.94 0.86
CA LYS A 23 -14.46 0.90 0.97
C LYS A 23 -14.44 -0.03 -0.25
N GLU A 24 -15.60 -0.33 -0.80
CA GLU A 24 -15.79 -1.14 -2.00
C GLU A 24 -15.22 -0.43 -3.23
N GLU A 25 -15.51 0.85 -3.43
CA GLU A 25 -15.00 1.64 -4.56
C GLU A 25 -13.47 1.76 -4.48
N ILE A 26 -12.91 2.06 -3.30
CA ILE A 26 -11.45 2.10 -3.09
C ILE A 26 -10.83 0.73 -3.38
N THR A 27 -11.46 -0.35 -2.93
CA THR A 27 -11.04 -1.72 -3.22
C THR A 27 -11.02 -2.00 -4.73
N GLN A 28 -12.00 -1.50 -5.49
CA GLN A 28 -12.02 -1.65 -6.95
C GLN A 28 -10.92 -0.82 -7.62
N LEU A 29 -10.68 0.42 -7.19
CA LEU A 29 -9.58 1.25 -7.71
C LEU A 29 -8.22 0.55 -7.56
N ILE A 30 -7.96 -0.04 -6.39
CA ILE A 30 -6.74 -0.81 -6.12
C ILE A 30 -6.61 -1.97 -7.11
N LYS A 31 -7.69 -2.76 -7.27
CA LYS A 31 -7.71 -3.93 -8.16
C LYS A 31 -7.53 -3.54 -9.63
N TYR A 32 -8.17 -2.48 -10.09
CA TYR A 32 -8.00 -1.97 -11.45
C TYR A 32 -6.58 -1.48 -11.73
N GLY A 33 -5.90 -0.95 -10.71
CA GLY A 33 -4.49 -0.59 -10.80
C GLY A 33 -3.52 -1.78 -10.68
N GLY A 34 -3.98 -3.02 -10.56
CA GLY A 34 -3.12 -4.22 -10.41
C GLY A 34 -2.68 -4.52 -8.97
N GLY A 35 -3.20 -3.79 -7.99
CA GLY A 35 -2.88 -3.99 -6.57
C GLY A 35 -3.63 -5.16 -5.95
N LYS A 36 -3.00 -5.83 -4.98
CA LYS A 36 -3.63 -6.90 -4.19
C LYS A 36 -4.35 -6.32 -2.98
N VAL A 37 -5.60 -6.70 -2.75
CA VAL A 37 -6.34 -6.30 -1.54
C VAL A 37 -6.24 -7.39 -0.48
N LEU A 38 -5.82 -7.02 0.73
CA LEU A 38 -5.68 -7.89 1.89
C LEU A 38 -6.98 -7.92 2.69
N SER A 39 -7.35 -9.10 3.19
CA SER A 39 -8.50 -9.28 4.08
C SER A 39 -8.19 -8.96 5.55
N ARG A 40 -6.91 -8.88 5.91
CA ARG A 40 -6.41 -8.64 7.27
C ARG A 40 -5.33 -7.57 7.24
N GLU A 41 -5.26 -6.79 8.32
CA GLU A 41 -4.23 -5.77 8.49
C GLU A 41 -2.84 -6.45 8.56
N PRO A 42 -1.85 -6.00 7.76
CA PRO A 42 -0.50 -6.51 7.82
C PRO A 42 0.14 -6.20 9.17
N ARG A 43 0.67 -7.22 9.86
CA ARG A 43 1.48 -7.01 11.06
C ARG A 43 2.92 -6.72 10.65
N ALA A 44 3.59 -5.83 11.37
CA ALA A 44 5.00 -5.55 11.14
C ALA A 44 5.86 -6.83 11.27
N ASP A 45 5.52 -7.68 12.24
CA ASP A 45 6.21 -8.93 12.56
C ASP A 45 6.08 -10.00 11.43
N ASP A 46 4.97 -9.98 10.70
CA ASP A 46 4.70 -10.91 9.58
C ASP A 46 5.43 -10.47 8.29
N LEU A 47 6.02 -9.27 8.30
CA LEU A 47 6.61 -8.60 7.14
C LEU A 47 8.11 -8.33 7.29
N GLU A 48 8.72 -8.78 8.38
CA GLU A 48 10.14 -9.12 8.34
C GLU A 48 10.30 -10.12 7.20
N PRO A 49 11.09 -9.79 6.15
CA PRO A 49 11.42 -10.81 5.19
C PRO A 49 12.05 -11.93 6.01
N SER A 50 11.76 -13.17 5.65
CA SER A 50 12.65 -14.26 6.00
C SER A 50 13.98 -13.96 5.30
N ILE A 51 14.78 -13.02 5.83
CA ILE A 51 16.17 -12.73 5.46
C ILE A 51 17.02 -13.87 6.04
N MET A 52 16.62 -15.11 5.77
CA MET A 52 17.44 -16.31 5.81
C MET A 52 16.63 -17.53 5.35
N GLY A 53 15.87 -17.39 4.25
CA GLY A 53 15.53 -18.54 3.43
C GLY A 53 16.79 -19.04 2.72
N LYS A 54 17.49 -19.96 3.37
CA LYS A 54 18.62 -20.73 2.86
C LYS A 54 18.14 -21.62 1.70
N ASP A 55 17.80 -21.04 0.55
CA ASP A 55 17.55 -21.73 -0.72
C ASP A 55 17.76 -20.75 -1.88
N THR A 56 18.70 -21.05 -2.78
CA THR A 56 19.18 -20.21 -3.89
C THR A 56 18.20 -20.07 -5.06
N ASN A 57 16.89 -20.02 -4.77
CA ASN A 57 15.80 -19.79 -5.72
C ASN A 57 14.91 -18.62 -5.24
N THR A 58 15.50 -17.63 -4.57
CA THR A 58 14.75 -16.47 -4.07
C THR A 58 14.17 -15.68 -5.24
N PRO A 59 12.84 -15.55 -5.36
CA PRO A 59 12.25 -14.63 -6.32
C PRO A 59 12.79 -13.23 -5.99
N PHE A 60 13.16 -12.47 -7.02
CA PHE A 60 13.60 -11.09 -6.88
C PHE A 60 12.66 -10.34 -5.92
N PRO A 61 13.18 -9.49 -5.02
CA PRO A 61 12.34 -8.79 -4.05
C PRO A 61 11.25 -8.01 -4.80
N THR A 62 9.99 -8.18 -4.38
CA THR A 62 8.87 -7.44 -4.93
C THR A 62 9.05 -5.96 -4.61
N VAL A 63 9.08 -5.12 -5.64
CA VAL A 63 9.22 -3.66 -5.54
C VAL A 63 8.00 -2.96 -6.14
N ALA A 64 7.73 -1.74 -5.70
CA ALA A 64 6.71 -0.90 -6.31
C ALA A 64 7.26 -0.33 -7.62
N TYR A 65 6.89 -0.92 -8.77
CA TYR A 65 7.46 -0.57 -10.08
C TYR A 65 7.32 0.92 -10.43
N HIS A 66 6.21 1.53 -10.05
CA HIS A 66 5.91 2.93 -10.33
C HIS A 66 6.37 3.89 -9.23
N ALA A 67 7.13 3.43 -8.23
CA ALA A 67 7.80 4.30 -7.27
C ALA A 67 9.15 4.79 -7.81
N ARG A 68 9.61 5.95 -7.36
CA ARG A 68 10.96 6.41 -7.71
C ARG A 68 12.00 5.49 -7.05
N PRO A 69 13.08 5.06 -7.74
CA PRO A 69 14.07 4.14 -7.16
C PRO A 69 14.71 4.60 -5.84
N ASN A 70 14.78 5.91 -5.60
CA ASN A 70 15.38 6.51 -4.40
C ASN A 70 14.34 6.88 -3.32
N SER A 71 13.09 6.49 -3.51
CA SER A 71 11.99 6.80 -2.60
C SER A 71 11.80 5.70 -1.57
N ASN A 72 11.24 6.04 -0.40
CA ASN A 72 10.97 5.04 0.64
C ASN A 72 9.95 3.98 0.15
N GLN A 73 9.07 4.39 -0.75
CA GLN A 73 7.99 3.58 -1.30
C GLN A 73 8.44 2.58 -2.36
N TYR A 74 9.67 2.69 -2.87
CA TYR A 74 10.23 1.70 -3.79
C TYR A 74 10.28 0.29 -3.17
N TRP A 75 10.67 0.21 -1.90
CA TRP A 75 10.74 -1.04 -1.14
C TRP A 75 9.49 -1.31 -0.30
N CYS A 76 8.69 -0.28 -0.01
CA CYS A 76 7.45 -0.43 0.74
C CYS A 76 6.32 -0.85 -0.19
N THR A 77 5.98 -2.13 -0.17
CA THR A 77 4.93 -2.71 -1.03
C THR A 77 3.64 -3.01 -0.29
N ASN A 78 3.54 -2.77 1.02
CA ASN A 78 2.29 -2.96 1.78
C ASN A 78 1.77 -1.64 2.32
N TYR A 79 0.47 -1.39 2.14
CA TYR A 79 -0.17 -0.14 2.51
C TYR A 79 -1.41 -0.38 3.35
N ILE A 80 -1.56 0.37 4.44
CA ILE A 80 -2.78 0.47 5.24
C ILE A 80 -3.48 1.76 4.82
N ILE A 81 -4.61 1.65 4.10
CA ILE A 81 -5.36 2.77 3.57
C ILE A 81 -6.52 3.12 4.52
N PHE A 82 -6.60 4.38 4.94
CA PHE A 82 -7.64 4.85 5.86
C PHE A 82 -8.29 6.14 5.38
N ASP A 83 -9.45 6.45 5.95
CA ASP A 83 -10.08 7.76 5.80
C ASP A 83 -9.51 8.75 6.84
N PRO A 84 -8.83 9.84 6.42
CA PRO A 84 -8.30 10.83 7.35
C PRO A 84 -9.39 11.57 8.15
N LEU A 85 -10.65 11.57 7.69
CA LEU A 85 -11.76 12.21 8.38
C LEU A 85 -12.42 11.30 9.43
N CYS A 86 -12.09 10.00 9.44
CA CYS A 86 -12.65 9.07 10.41
C CYS A 86 -11.98 9.24 11.79
N GLU A 87 -12.78 9.25 12.86
CA GLU A 87 -12.28 9.37 14.25
C GLU A 87 -11.31 8.24 14.63
N LYS A 88 -11.51 7.03 14.10
CA LYS A 88 -10.72 5.85 14.42
C LYS A 88 -9.66 5.61 13.35
N GLN A 89 -8.59 6.38 13.41
CA GLN A 89 -7.44 6.18 12.53
C GLN A 89 -6.58 4.98 12.97
N PRO A 90 -5.98 4.23 12.03
CA PRO A 90 -5.03 3.18 12.36
C PRO A 90 -3.75 3.77 12.97
N LYS A 91 -2.89 2.89 13.50
CA LYS A 91 -1.54 3.30 13.87
C LYS A 91 -0.80 3.77 12.62
N HIS A 92 -0.19 4.95 12.70
CA HIS A 92 0.68 5.46 11.65
C HIS A 92 2.00 4.70 11.68
N ILE A 93 2.24 3.92 10.63
CA ILE A 93 3.43 3.09 10.45
C ILE A 93 4.13 3.57 9.18
N PHE A 94 5.44 3.81 9.28
CA PHE A 94 6.28 4.16 8.13
C PHE A 94 7.56 3.33 8.22
N SER A 95 7.48 2.09 7.75
CA SER A 95 8.61 1.16 7.73
C SER A 95 9.03 0.85 6.30
N ARG A 96 10.12 0.08 6.15
CA ARG A 96 10.58 -0.39 4.85
C ARG A 96 9.53 -1.25 4.12
N HIS A 97 8.63 -1.90 4.86
CA HIS A 97 7.73 -2.91 4.30
C HIS A 97 6.25 -2.56 4.41
N VAL A 98 5.88 -1.67 5.34
CA VAL A 98 4.50 -1.21 5.56
C VAL A 98 4.45 0.30 5.71
N SER A 99 3.51 0.93 5.03
CA SER A 99 3.16 2.33 5.26
C SER A 99 1.66 2.50 5.52
N THR A 100 1.30 3.38 6.43
CA THR A 100 -0.07 3.84 6.63
C THR A 100 -0.27 5.10 5.82
N ALA A 101 -1.28 5.15 4.95
CA ALA A 101 -1.54 6.26 4.05
C ALA A 101 -3.04 6.60 3.98
N PRO A 102 -3.42 7.88 3.87
CA PRO A 102 -4.82 8.23 3.65
C PRO A 102 -5.27 7.79 2.26
N PHE A 103 -6.57 7.59 2.03
CA PHE A 103 -7.07 7.27 0.69
C PHE A 103 -6.80 8.37 -0.33
N THR A 104 -6.65 9.62 0.11
CA THR A 104 -6.27 10.75 -0.76
C THR A 104 -4.92 10.52 -1.42
N TRP A 105 -3.94 9.95 -0.71
CA TRP A 105 -2.65 9.56 -1.30
C TRP A 105 -2.81 8.55 -2.44
N LEU A 106 -3.76 7.63 -2.33
CA LEU A 106 -4.07 6.67 -3.39
C LEU A 106 -4.62 7.38 -4.63
N LEU A 107 -5.48 8.39 -4.44
CA LEU A 107 -6.00 9.22 -5.53
C LEU A 107 -4.91 10.09 -6.17
N ASP A 108 -3.99 10.61 -5.36
CA ASP A 108 -2.85 11.38 -5.87
C ASP A 108 -1.92 10.49 -6.69
N CYS A 109 -1.68 9.25 -6.25
CA CYS A 109 -0.91 8.27 -7.02
C CYS A 109 -1.56 7.99 -8.38
N ILE A 110 -2.89 7.82 -8.42
CA ILE A 110 -3.65 7.62 -9.66
C ILE A 110 -3.53 8.84 -10.57
N SER A 111 -3.71 10.04 -10.01
CA SER A 111 -3.69 11.30 -10.76
C SER A 111 -2.33 11.57 -11.41
N HIS A 112 -1.24 11.19 -10.75
CA HIS A 112 0.12 11.31 -11.28
C HIS A 112 0.61 10.07 -12.05
N TYR A 113 -0.17 8.99 -12.02
CA TYR A 113 0.25 7.66 -12.49
C TYR A 113 1.63 7.26 -11.95
N GLN A 114 1.85 7.50 -10.65
CA GLN A 114 3.11 7.25 -9.95
C GLN A 114 2.83 6.82 -8.50
N ILE A 115 3.64 5.93 -7.91
CA ILE A 115 3.62 5.74 -6.45
C ILE A 115 4.39 6.91 -5.83
N LEU A 116 3.67 7.75 -5.10
CA LEU A 116 4.21 8.91 -4.40
C LEU A 116 4.71 8.50 -3.02
N ASP A 117 5.63 9.29 -2.46
CA ASP A 117 6.02 9.10 -1.07
C ASP A 117 4.84 9.43 -0.16
N VAL A 118 4.62 8.60 0.86
CA VAL A 118 3.59 8.89 1.86
C VAL A 118 4.15 9.95 2.80
N GLU A 119 3.48 11.10 2.87
CA GLU A 119 3.82 12.18 3.79
C GLU A 119 3.63 11.73 5.25
N LYS A 120 4.54 12.17 6.13
CA LYS A 120 4.57 11.80 7.56
C LYS A 120 3.83 12.80 8.42
#